data_AF-A0A1W6LAU1-F1
#
_entry.id   AF-A0A1W6LAU1-F1
#
_cell.length_a   1.000
_cell.length_b   1.000
_cell.length_c   1.000
_cell.angle_alpha   90.00
_cell.angle_beta   90.00
_cell.angle_gamma   90.00
#
_symmetry.space_group_name_H-M   'P 1'
#
loop_
_entity.id
_entity.type
_entity.pdbx_description
1 polymer ?
#
loop_
_entity_poly.entity_id
_entity_poly.type
_entity_poly.pdbx_seq_one_letter_code
_entity_poly.pdbx_strand_id
1 'polypeptide(L)' 'MREFMTHPDWTSKGKTIAGLIEELRSFEDQTLEVRISFDDGATSLPISLVCKSFCEGKPYATLQNCQDTPTAIRHLD' A
#
# COMPACT_ATOMS: atom_id res chain seq x y z
N MET A 1 0.81 17.92 -30.25
CA MET A 1 0.19 16.67 -29.74
C MET A 1 0.69 16.47 -28.32
N ARG A 2 -0.20 16.34 -27.33
CA ARG A 2 0.19 15.87 -26.00
C ARG A 2 0.00 14.36 -26.02
N GLU A 3 1.09 13.61 -25.86
CA GLU A 3 1.04 12.18 -25.68
C GLU A 3 0.28 11.90 -24.38
N PHE A 4 -0.86 11.22 -24.48
CA PHE A 4 -1.52 10.67 -23.31
C PHE A 4 -0.63 9.54 -22.81
N MET A 5 0.18 9.80 -21.78
CA MET A 5 0.82 8.75 -20.99
C MET A 5 -0.30 7.84 -20.49
N THR A 6 -0.45 6.69 -21.13
CA THR A 6 -1.26 5.59 -20.62
C THR A 6 -0.58 5.15 -19.34
N HIS A 7 -1.03 5.65 -18.20
CA HIS A 7 -0.58 5.13 -16.92
C HIS A 7 -0.82 3.62 -16.94
N PRO A 8 0.21 2.81 -16.65
CA PRO A 8 0.10 1.38 -16.79
C PRO A 8 -1.05 0.85 -15.93
N ASP A 9 -1.78 -0.13 -16.42
CA ASP A 9 -3.04 -0.65 -15.84
C ASP A 9 -2.97 -0.95 -14.33
N TRP A 10 -1.79 -1.21 -13.79
CA TRP A 10 -1.56 -1.45 -12.37
C TRP A 10 -1.71 -0.19 -11.49
N THR A 11 -1.57 1.02 -12.03
CA THR A 11 -1.75 2.27 -11.25
C THR A 11 -3.23 2.61 -11.02
N SER A 12 -4.13 2.02 -11.81
CA SER A 12 -5.58 2.24 -11.71
C SER A 12 -6.32 1.06 -11.08
N LYS A 13 -5.72 -0.14 -11.08
CA LYS A 13 -6.29 -1.35 -10.48
C LYS A 13 -5.63 -1.64 -9.13
N GLY A 14 -6.39 -1.47 -8.05
CA GLY A 14 -5.95 -1.90 -6.71
C GLY A 14 -5.77 -3.42 -6.60
N LYS A 15 -4.92 -3.87 -5.66
CA LYS A 15 -4.75 -5.30 -5.37
C LYS A 15 -5.89 -5.81 -4.48
N THR A 16 -6.26 -7.08 -4.66
CA THR A 16 -7.13 -7.78 -3.70
C THR A 16 -6.33 -8.23 -2.49
N ILE A 17 -7.01 -8.55 -1.38
CA ILE A 17 -6.36 -9.13 -0.19
C ILE A 17 -5.59 -10.41 -0.57
N ALA A 18 -6.20 -11.28 -1.39
CA ALA A 18 -5.56 -12.53 -1.80
C ALA A 18 -4.27 -12.29 -2.59
N GLY A 19 -4.31 -11.39 -3.59
CA GLY A 19 -3.11 -11.06 -4.37
C GLY A 19 -2.01 -10.41 -3.52
N LEU A 20 -2.38 -9.53 -2.59
CA LEU A 20 -1.42 -8.95 -1.64
C LEU A 20 -0.77 -10.03 -0.77
N ILE A 21 -1.53 -10.99 -0.24
CA ILE A 21 -1.00 -12.08 0.59
C ILE A 21 -0.07 -12.99 -0.22
N GLU A 22 -0.41 -13.29 -1.47
CA GLU A 22 0.44 -14.09 -2.37
C GLU A 22 1.80 -13.43 -2.60
N GLU A 23 1.80 -12.12 -2.87
CA GLU A 23 3.04 -11.36 -3.04
C GLU A 23 3.86 -11.33 -1.75
N LEU A 24 3.24 -11.04 -0.61
CA LEU A 24 3.92 -11.03 0.69
C LEU A 24 4.57 -12.39 0.99
N ARG A 25 3.90 -13.50 0.69
CA ARG A 25 4.44 -14.87 0.88
C ARG A 25 5.61 -15.22 -0.02
N SER A 26 5.84 -14.47 -1.10
CA SER A 26 6.97 -14.71 -2.01
C SER A 26 8.31 -14.16 -1.50
N PHE A 27 8.29 -13.31 -0.46
CA PHE A 27 9.50 -12.78 0.15
C PHE A 27 10.18 -13.87 0.98
N GLU A 28 11.51 -13.98 0.87
CA GLU A 28 12.28 -14.97 1.64
C GLU A 28 12.18 -14.72 3.15
N ASP A 29 12.31 -13.45 3.57
CA ASP A 29 12.18 -13.05 4.96
C ASP A 29 10.76 -12.56 5.28
N GLN A 30 9.98 -13.42 5.92
CA GLN A 30 8.61 -13.12 6.37
C GLN A 30 8.54 -12.28 7.66
N THR A 31 9.68 -11.88 8.24
CA THR A 31 9.74 -11.06 9.46
C THR A 31 9.86 -9.57 9.19
N LEU A 32 10.03 -9.18 7.92
CA LEU A 32 10.13 -7.79 7.50
C LEU A 32 8.89 -6.98 7.86
N GLU A 33 9.09 -5.76 8.38
CA GLU A 33 8.00 -4.83 8.66
C GLU A 33 7.38 -4.32 7.35
N VAL A 34 6.05 -4.45 7.23
CA VAL A 34 5.33 -3.92 6.08
C VAL A 34 5.01 -2.44 6.29
N ARG A 35 5.38 -1.62 5.30
CA ARG A 35 5.19 -0.17 5.32
C ARG A 35 4.43 0.29 4.07
N ILE A 36 3.67 1.36 4.19
CA ILE A 36 2.90 1.99 3.11
C ILE A 36 3.49 3.35 2.75
N SER A 37 3.61 3.64 1.46
CA SER A 37 4.03 4.92 0.90
C SER A 37 2.92 5.49 0.01
N PHE A 38 2.82 6.82 -0.02
CA PHE A 38 1.90 7.57 -0.88
C PHE A 38 2.62 8.53 -1.83
N ASP A 39 3.96 8.53 -1.80
CA ASP A 39 4.85 9.46 -2.48
C ASP A 39 5.95 8.71 -3.25
N ASP A 40 5.55 7.63 -3.92
CA ASP A 40 6.41 6.78 -4.77
C ASP A 40 7.64 6.21 -4.05
N GLY A 41 7.53 5.99 -2.74
CA GLY A 41 8.58 5.42 -1.92
C GLY A 41 9.49 6.44 -1.23
N ALA A 42 9.33 7.75 -1.44
CA ALA A 42 10.17 8.75 -0.77
C ALA A 42 10.01 8.71 0.76
N THR A 43 8.78 8.48 1.24
CA THR A 43 8.49 8.23 2.64
C THR A 43 7.58 7.02 2.82
N SER A 44 7.70 6.36 3.98
CA SER A 44 6.75 5.31 4.34
C SER A 44 6.40 5.30 5.81
N LEU A 45 5.20 4.79 6.11
CA LEU A 45 4.65 4.59 7.44
C LEU A 45 4.40 3.10 7.70
N PRO A 46 4.56 2.60 8.93
CA PRO A 46 4.25 1.21 9.22
C PRO A 46 2.74 0.97 9.14
N ILE A 47 2.35 -0.27 8.80
CA ILE A 47 0.96 -0.70 8.86
C ILE A 47 0.71 -1.33 10.23
N SER A 48 -0.28 -0.81 10.95
CA SER A 48 -0.68 -1.30 12.27
C SER A 48 -1.90 -2.22 12.20
N LEU A 49 -2.81 -1.99 11.25
CA LEU A 49 -4.09 -2.69 11.19
C LEU A 49 -4.60 -2.84 9.75
N VAL A 50 -5.30 -3.95 9.50
CA VAL A 50 -6.08 -4.15 8.28
C VAL A 50 -7.57 -4.12 8.63
N CYS A 51 -8.30 -3.14 8.10
CA CYS A 51 -9.71 -2.92 8.40
C CYS A 51 -10.59 -3.10 7.16
N LYS A 52 -11.79 -3.66 7.34
CA LYS A 52 -12.85 -3.62 6.33
C LYS A 52 -13.65 -2.31 6.47
N SER A 53 -13.73 -1.57 5.38
CA SER A 53 -14.44 -0.29 5.27
C SER A 53 -15.44 -0.33 4.12
N PHE A 54 -16.26 0.73 4.00
CA PHE A 54 -17.28 0.85 2.96
C PHE A 54 -17.26 2.26 2.37
N CYS A 55 -17.31 2.36 1.04
CA CYS A 55 -17.42 3.62 0.31
C CYS A 55 -18.53 3.44 -0.72
N GLU A 56 -19.54 4.32 -0.70
CA GLU A 56 -20.71 4.22 -1.59
C GLU A 56 -21.37 2.83 -1.61
N GLY A 57 -21.44 2.17 -0.44
CA GLY A 57 -22.00 0.83 -0.29
C GLY A 57 -21.10 -0.32 -0.76
N LYS A 58 -19.92 -0.04 -1.32
CA LYS A 58 -18.96 -1.05 -1.75
C LYS A 58 -17.92 -1.32 -0.65
N PRO A 59 -17.70 -2.58 -0.24
CA PRO A 59 -16.69 -2.91 0.75
C PRO A 59 -15.28 -2.86 0.16
N TYR A 60 -14.30 -2.45 0.96
CA TYR A 60 -12.87 -2.51 0.64
C TYR A 60 -12.03 -2.73 1.89
N ALA A 61 -10.80 -3.19 1.71
CA ALA A 61 -9.83 -3.31 2.80
C ALA A 61 -8.94 -2.06 2.85
N THR A 62 -8.57 -1.65 4.06
CA THR A 62 -7.66 -0.53 4.31
C THR A 62 -6.48 -0.99 5.14
N LEU A 63 -5.28 -0.56 4.75
CA LEU A 63 -4.06 -0.69 5.53
C LEU A 63 -3.89 0.62 6.31
N GLN A 64 -3.93 0.55 7.63
CA GLN A 64 -3.96 1.74 8.49
C GLN A 64 -2.70 1.81 9.33
N ASN A 65 -2.12 3.01 9.40
CA ASN A 65 -1.20 3.38 10.46
C ASN A 65 -2.03 3.91 11.64
N CYS A 66 -1.91 3.30 12.81
CA CYS A 66 -2.66 3.67 14.02
C CYS A 66 -1.73 4.12 15.15
N GLN A 67 -0.52 4.59 14.84
CA GLN A 67 0.40 5.08 15.84
C GLN A 67 -0.06 6.45 16.35
N ASP A 68 0.00 6.67 17.67
CA ASP A 68 -0.29 7.99 18.27
C ASP A 68 0.61 9.09 17.69
N THR A 69 1.86 8.74 17.36
CA THR A 69 2.81 9.59 16.65
C THR A 69 3.35 8.83 15.43
N PRO A 70 2.97 9.22 14.20
CA PRO A 70 3.42 8.54 12.99
C PRO A 70 4.95 8.53 12.85
N THR A 71 5.54 7.36 12.69
CA THR A 71 7.00 7.19 12.59
C THR A 71 7.42 7.01 11.14
N ALA A 72 7.37 8.10 10.36
CA ALA A 72 7.75 8.08 8.95
C ALA A 72 9.25 7.80 8.78
N ILE A 73 9.60 6.90 7.86
CA ILE A 73 10.97 6.70 7.40
C ILE A 73 11.10 7.41 6.07
N ARG A 74 12.20 8.18 5.90
CA ARG A 74 12.63 8.73 4.62
C ARG A 74 13.60 7.75 3.98
N HIS A 75 13.32 7.33 2.77
CA HIS A 75 14.21 6.48 2.00
C HIS A 75 15.13 7.41 1.20
N LEU A 76 16.44 7.19 1.30
CA LEU A 76 17.41 7.89 0.47
C LEU A 76 17.58 7.04 -0.80
N ASP A 77 17.41 7.67 -1.95
CA ASP A 77 17.65 7.05 -3.27
C ASP A 77 19.10 6.57 -3.42
#